data_AF-A0A6J2UQF0-F1
#
_entry.id   AF-A0A6J2UQF0-F1
#
_cell.length_a   1.000
_cell.length_b   1.000
_cell.length_c   1.000
_cell.angle_alpha   90.00
_cell.angle_beta   90.00
_cell.angle_gamma   90.00
#
_symmetry.space_group_name_H-M   'P 1'
#
loop_
_entity.id
_entity.type
_entity.pdbx_description
1 polymer ?
#
loop_
_entity_poly.entity_id
_entity_poly.type
_entity_poly.pdbx_seq_one_letter_code
_entity_poly.pdbx_strand_id
1 'polypeptide(L)'
;MTTKPHPPLMKKHSQTDLVSRLKTRKVLGVGGEDDDGEVHRSKISQVLGNELKFAVREPVGLRLWILMSALLFTVTALMALAFPSQVYEIVFELTTTRISVRLYGGALLSISLILWNGLYTAEKVIIQWTLLTEACYFGVQFLVTSVTLLEMGTLSNGAILLLLTEAFFFLVTLSYYYYLGRRSKKI
;
A
#
# COMPACT_ATOMS: atom_id res chain seq x y z
N MET A 1 40.48 -57.35 -22.70
CA MET A 1 39.67 -56.26 -22.12
C MET A 1 38.68 -56.88 -21.15
N THR A 2 39.01 -56.91 -19.86
CA THR A 2 38.13 -57.43 -18.80
C THR A 2 37.32 -56.28 -18.23
N THR A 3 36.01 -56.30 -18.45
CA THR A 3 35.04 -55.34 -17.92
C THR A 3 35.00 -55.46 -16.39
N LYS A 4 35.40 -54.39 -15.70
CA LYS A 4 35.28 -54.31 -14.24
C LYS A 4 33.79 -54.38 -13.86
N PRO A 5 33.37 -55.26 -12.95
CA PRO A 5 31.98 -55.35 -12.56
C PRO A 5 31.56 -54.06 -11.82
N HIS A 6 30.46 -53.46 -12.26
CA HIS A 6 29.86 -52.33 -11.54
C HIS A 6 29.45 -52.80 -10.13
N PRO A 7 29.80 -52.06 -9.06
CA PRO A 7 29.40 -52.45 -7.72
C PRO A 7 27.87 -52.47 -7.63
N PRO A 8 27.28 -53.45 -6.93
CA PRO A 8 25.84 -53.52 -6.77
C PRO A 8 25.35 -52.24 -6.08
N LEU A 9 24.27 -51.66 -6.60
CA LEU A 9 23.55 -50.54 -5.99
C LEU A 9 22.96 -50.99 -4.66
N MET A 10 23.78 -50.98 -3.60
CA MET A 10 23.31 -51.16 -2.25
C MET A 10 22.30 -50.05 -1.98
N LYS A 11 21.06 -50.42 -1.62
CA LYS A 11 20.06 -49.51 -1.07
C LYS A 11 20.65 -48.91 0.21
N LYS A 12 21.39 -47.80 0.08
CA LYS A 12 21.87 -47.04 1.22
C LYS A 12 20.65 -46.49 1.92
N HIS A 13 20.36 -47.05 3.08
CA HIS A 13 19.33 -46.51 3.94
C HIS A 13 19.85 -45.15 4.42
N SER A 14 19.25 -44.06 3.93
CA SER A 14 19.63 -42.69 4.28
C SER A 14 19.65 -42.44 5.80
N GLN A 15 18.99 -43.31 6.56
CA GLN A 15 18.95 -43.29 8.02
C GLN A 15 20.28 -43.69 8.70
N THR A 16 21.10 -44.56 8.09
CA THR A 16 22.38 -45.02 8.68
C THR A 16 23.60 -44.31 8.12
N ASP A 17 23.44 -43.58 7.02
CA ASP A 17 24.52 -42.79 6.43
C ASP A 17 24.72 -41.49 7.23
N LEU A 18 25.83 -41.41 7.96
CA LEU A 18 26.24 -40.27 8.76
C LEU A 18 26.26 -38.97 7.95
N VAL A 19 26.62 -39.04 6.66
CA VAL A 19 26.66 -37.87 5.77
C VAL A 19 25.25 -37.39 5.42
N SER A 20 24.31 -38.32 5.26
CA SER A 20 22.90 -37.99 5.02
C SER A 20 22.25 -37.35 6.25
N ARG A 21 22.55 -37.88 7.45
CA ARG A 21 22.11 -37.31 8.74
C ARG A 21 22.69 -35.92 8.99
N LEU A 22 23.98 -35.70 8.67
CA LEU A 22 24.61 -34.39 8.79
C LEU A 22 23.97 -33.37 7.84
N LYS A 23 23.67 -33.77 6.60
CA LYS A 23 22.94 -32.92 5.64
C LYS A 23 21.53 -32.59 6.11
N THR A 24 20.78 -33.55 6.66
CA THR A 24 19.44 -33.28 7.21
C THR A 24 19.50 -32.37 8.44
N ARG A 25 20.45 -32.57 9.35
CA ARG A 25 20.67 -31.66 10.50
C ARG A 25 21.01 -30.23 10.08
N LYS A 26 21.91 -30.05 9.11
CA LYS A 26 22.24 -28.73 8.55
C LYS A 26 21.08 -28.09 7.79
N VAL A 27 20.26 -28.89 7.10
CA VAL A 27 19.04 -28.40 6.43
C VAL A 27 17.99 -27.97 7.44
N LEU A 28 17.84 -28.71 8.55
CA LEU A 28 16.88 -28.43 9.62
C LEU A 28 17.36 -27.38 10.63
N GLY A 29 18.65 -27.02 10.63
CA GLY A 29 19.21 -26.06 11.59
C GLY A 29 19.29 -26.61 13.02
N VAL A 30 19.40 -27.93 13.18
CA VAL A 30 19.44 -28.58 14.49
C VAL A 30 20.85 -29.08 14.78
N GLY A 31 21.52 -28.46 15.76
CA GLY A 31 22.75 -28.96 16.37
C GLY A 31 24.07 -28.49 15.75
N GLY A 32 24.15 -27.24 15.30
CA GLY A 32 25.41 -26.57 14.97
C GLY A 32 25.47 -25.25 15.72
N GLU A 33 26.00 -25.29 16.94
CA GLU A 33 26.49 -24.10 17.62
C GLU A 33 27.94 -23.97 17.14
N ASP A 34 28.23 -22.93 16.37
CA ASP A 34 29.64 -22.58 16.13
C ASP A 34 30.23 -22.08 17.46
N ASP A 35 31.55 -22.12 17.59
CA ASP A 35 32.32 -21.68 18.77
C ASP A 35 32.04 -20.20 19.18
N ASP A 36 31.32 -19.45 18.35
CA ASP A 36 30.91 -18.05 18.54
C ASP A 36 29.46 -17.89 19.08
N GLY A 37 28.73 -18.97 19.38
CA GLY A 37 27.42 -18.93 20.04
C GLY A 37 26.24 -18.47 19.17
N GLU A 38 26.43 -18.32 17.85
CA GLU A 38 25.33 -17.99 16.92
C GLU A 38 24.68 -19.26 16.36
N VAL A 39 23.37 -19.41 16.60
CA VAL A 39 22.59 -20.57 16.16
C VAL A 39 22.52 -20.62 14.62
N HIS A 40 23.04 -21.70 14.02
CA HIS A 40 22.93 -21.93 12.57
C HIS A 40 21.47 -21.96 12.12
N ARG A 41 21.06 -20.91 11.42
CA ARG A 41 19.73 -20.82 10.82
C ARG A 41 19.56 -21.93 9.80
N SER A 42 18.53 -22.77 10.01
CA SER A 42 18.07 -23.80 9.08
C SER A 42 18.13 -23.32 7.62
N LYS A 43 18.78 -24.09 6.73
CA LYS A 43 18.78 -23.79 5.28
C LYS A 43 17.37 -23.76 4.70
N ILE A 44 16.40 -24.41 5.33
CA ILE A 44 14.98 -24.25 4.98
C ILE A 44 14.55 -22.81 5.26
N SER A 45 14.86 -22.23 6.42
CA SER A 45 14.57 -20.81 6.68
C SER A 45 15.37 -19.83 5.78
N GLN A 46 16.42 -20.29 5.13
CA GLN A 46 17.23 -19.53 4.17
C GLN A 46 16.67 -19.64 2.73
N VAL A 47 16.22 -20.83 2.34
CA VAL A 47 15.59 -21.15 1.03
C VAL A 47 14.14 -20.71 0.97
N LEU A 48 13.39 -20.89 2.06
CA LEU A 48 11.99 -20.46 2.20
C LEU A 48 11.85 -18.93 2.24
N GLY A 49 12.97 -18.22 2.11
CA GLY A 49 12.96 -16.79 2.11
C GLY A 49 12.65 -16.30 3.50
N ASN A 50 13.40 -15.32 3.91
CA ASN A 50 13.03 -14.54 5.06
C ASN A 50 11.88 -13.60 4.62
N GLU A 51 10.70 -14.17 4.35
CA GLU A 51 9.46 -13.44 3.98
C GLU A 51 9.11 -12.41 5.06
N LEU A 52 9.48 -12.68 6.32
CA LEU A 52 9.26 -11.77 7.45
C LEU A 52 10.21 -10.55 7.53
N LYS A 53 11.39 -10.52 6.88
CA LYS A 53 12.12 -9.23 6.67
C LYS A 53 11.89 -8.64 5.27
N PHE A 54 10.98 -9.23 4.47
CA PHE A 54 10.31 -8.52 3.37
C PHE A 54 9.01 -7.86 3.83
N ALA A 55 8.82 -7.68 5.14
CA ALA A 55 8.20 -6.44 5.63
C ALA A 55 9.09 -5.27 5.19
N VAL A 56 9.01 -4.95 3.89
CA VAL A 56 9.58 -3.77 3.27
C VAL A 56 9.20 -2.64 4.20
N ARG A 57 10.21 -2.02 4.82
CA ARG A 57 10.05 -0.89 5.72
C ARG A 57 9.05 0.06 5.10
N GLU A 58 7.83 0.04 5.62
CA GLU A 58 6.78 0.92 5.12
C GLU A 58 7.33 2.34 5.24
N PRO A 59 7.16 3.19 4.21
CA PRO A 59 7.63 4.55 4.31
C PRO A 59 7.04 5.19 5.56
N VAL A 60 7.91 5.71 6.41
CA VAL A 60 7.52 6.36 7.67
C VAL A 60 6.56 7.48 7.31
N GLY A 61 5.31 7.37 7.76
CA GLY A 61 4.27 8.37 7.48
C GLY A 61 3.20 7.96 6.46
N LEU A 62 3.32 6.85 5.72
CA LEU A 62 2.29 6.42 4.76
C LEU A 62 0.96 6.09 5.45
N ARG A 63 1.01 5.36 6.57
CA ARG A 63 -0.18 5.07 7.37
C ARG A 63 -0.82 6.33 7.94
N LEU A 64 0.01 7.29 8.35
CA LEU A 64 -0.46 8.57 8.83
C LEU A 64 -1.14 9.36 7.71
N TRP A 65 -0.59 9.34 6.49
CA TRP A 65 -1.20 9.95 5.32
C TRP A 65 -2.58 9.34 5.03
N ILE A 66 -2.67 8.02 4.92
CA ILE A 66 -3.95 7.33 4.67
C ILE A 66 -4.96 7.63 5.78
N LEU A 67 -4.52 7.76 7.04
CA LEU A 67 -5.39 8.12 8.16
C LEU A 67 -5.90 9.55 8.03
N MET A 68 -5.00 10.50 7.73
CA MET A 68 -5.37 11.90 7.51
C MET A 68 -6.34 12.03 6.34
N SER A 69 -6.09 11.34 5.22
CA SER A 69 -6.98 11.30 4.07
C SER A 69 -8.33 10.69 4.41
N ALA A 70 -8.36 9.52 5.08
CA ALA A 70 -9.60 8.88 5.51
C ALA A 70 -10.45 9.81 6.37
N LEU A 71 -9.81 10.50 7.33
CA LEU A 71 -10.45 11.51 8.18
C LEU A 71 -11.02 12.67 7.34
N LEU A 72 -10.22 13.25 6.44
CA LEU A 72 -10.66 14.33 5.56
C LEU A 72 -11.88 13.92 4.73
N PHE A 73 -11.85 12.73 4.13
CA PHE A 73 -12.99 12.19 3.37
C PHE A 73 -14.22 11.95 4.25
N THR A 74 -14.08 11.48 5.49
CA THR A 74 -15.23 11.35 6.40
C THR A 74 -15.86 12.70 6.72
N VAL A 75 -15.03 13.71 7.03
CA VAL A 75 -15.51 15.03 7.43
C VAL A 75 -16.20 15.72 6.26
N THR A 76 -15.62 15.68 5.07
CA THR A 76 -16.23 16.26 3.86
C THR A 76 -17.52 15.53 3.47
N ALA A 77 -17.57 14.20 3.58
CA ALA A 77 -18.78 13.42 3.34
C ALA A 77 -19.91 13.78 4.32
N LEU A 78 -19.61 13.88 5.61
CA LEU A 78 -20.59 14.24 6.63
C LEU A 78 -21.10 15.67 6.45
N MET A 79 -20.21 16.62 6.14
CA MET A 79 -20.59 18.00 5.84
C MET A 79 -21.49 18.10 4.61
N ALA A 80 -21.17 17.36 3.54
CA ALA A 80 -21.98 17.34 2.31
C ALA A 80 -23.37 16.69 2.52
N LEU A 81 -23.48 15.71 3.43
CA LEU A 81 -24.76 15.05 3.77
C LEU A 81 -25.63 15.91 4.69
N ALA A 82 -25.06 16.44 5.77
CA ALA A 82 -25.78 17.18 6.80
C ALA A 82 -26.16 18.60 6.34
N PHE A 83 -25.22 19.32 5.72
CA PHE A 83 -25.38 20.73 5.38
C PHE A 83 -24.92 21.04 3.94
N PRO A 84 -25.66 20.56 2.91
CA PRO A 84 -25.26 20.71 1.51
C PRO A 84 -25.19 22.18 1.04
N SER A 85 -25.97 23.07 1.65
CA SER A 85 -26.00 24.49 1.26
C SER A 85 -24.75 25.25 1.69
N GLN A 86 -24.26 25.02 2.92
CA GLN A 86 -23.12 25.76 3.46
C GLN A 86 -21.83 25.44 2.71
N VAL A 87 -21.61 24.17 2.37
CA VAL A 87 -20.38 23.74 1.68
C VAL A 87 -20.27 24.37 0.29
N TYR A 88 -21.37 24.38 -0.47
CA TYR A 88 -21.33 24.85 -1.86
C TYR A 88 -21.37 26.38 -1.96
N GLU A 89 -22.08 27.04 -1.05
CA GLU A 89 -22.15 28.50 -0.99
C GLU A 89 -20.79 29.12 -0.62
N ILE A 90 -20.06 28.52 0.32
CA ILE A 90 -18.71 28.98 0.71
C ILE A 90 -17.69 28.79 -0.42
N VAL A 91 -17.83 27.73 -1.22
CA VAL A 91 -16.80 27.33 -2.20
C VAL A 91 -17.05 27.93 -3.58
N PHE A 92 -18.29 27.86 -4.07
CA PHE A 92 -18.63 28.21 -5.45
C PHE A 92 -19.64 29.37 -5.55
N GLU A 93 -20.13 29.90 -4.42
CA GLU A 93 -21.17 30.95 -4.38
C GLU A 93 -22.40 30.61 -5.26
N LEU A 94 -22.61 29.31 -5.53
CA LEU A 94 -23.58 28.82 -6.50
C LEU A 94 -24.66 28.00 -5.81
N THR A 95 -25.91 28.21 -6.20
CA THR A 95 -27.03 27.39 -5.71
C THR A 95 -27.24 26.19 -6.64
N THR A 96 -26.59 25.06 -6.35
CA THR A 96 -26.83 23.80 -7.05
C THR A 96 -27.99 23.00 -6.43
N THR A 97 -28.43 21.95 -7.11
CA THR A 97 -29.48 21.07 -6.61
C THR A 97 -28.99 20.29 -5.37
N ARG A 98 -29.70 20.44 -4.26
CA ARG A 98 -29.36 19.82 -2.95
C ARG A 98 -29.21 18.29 -3.01
N ILE A 99 -29.88 17.65 -3.95
CA ILE A 99 -29.81 16.20 -4.18
C ILE A 99 -28.44 15.77 -4.73
N SER A 100 -27.88 16.50 -5.69
CA SER A 100 -26.58 16.16 -6.29
C SER A 100 -25.46 16.23 -5.27
N VAL A 101 -25.47 17.25 -4.41
CA VAL A 101 -24.48 17.44 -3.34
C VAL A 101 -24.54 16.29 -2.31
N ARG A 102 -25.74 15.82 -1.95
CA ARG A 102 -25.89 14.69 -1.02
C ARG A 102 -25.46 13.36 -1.62
N LEU A 103 -25.75 13.13 -2.91
CA LEU A 103 -25.27 11.93 -3.61
C LEU A 103 -23.74 11.91 -3.69
N TYR A 104 -23.12 13.06 -3.95
CA TYR A 104 -21.68 13.22 -3.87
C TYR A 104 -21.14 12.91 -2.48
N GLY A 105 -21.74 13.46 -1.42
CA GLY A 105 -21.39 13.13 -0.03
C GLY A 105 -21.50 11.64 0.29
N GLY A 106 -22.53 10.95 -0.21
CA GLY A 106 -22.68 9.50 -0.07
C GLY A 106 -21.58 8.70 -0.77
N ALA A 107 -21.16 9.12 -1.96
CA ALA A 107 -20.03 8.51 -2.67
C ALA A 107 -18.69 8.76 -1.97
N LEU A 108 -18.49 9.94 -1.37
CA LEU A 108 -17.30 10.21 -0.56
C LEU A 108 -17.26 9.35 0.70
N LEU A 109 -18.41 9.10 1.32
CA LEU A 109 -18.51 8.23 2.50
C LEU A 109 -18.10 6.79 2.14
N SER A 110 -18.54 6.26 1.00
CA SER A 110 -18.15 4.91 0.58
C SER A 110 -16.65 4.78 0.30
N ILE A 111 -16.04 5.79 -0.33
CA ILE A 111 -14.58 5.87 -0.53
C ILE A 111 -13.86 5.94 0.82
N SER A 112 -14.37 6.74 1.76
CA SER A 112 -13.78 6.86 3.09
C SER A 112 -13.77 5.53 3.85
N LEU A 113 -14.85 4.75 3.80
CA LEU A 113 -14.90 3.42 4.41
C LEU A 113 -13.86 2.45 3.83
N ILE A 114 -13.60 2.53 2.52
CA ILE A 114 -12.54 1.75 1.87
C ILE A 114 -11.17 2.18 2.41
N LEU A 115 -10.92 3.47 2.60
CA LEU A 115 -9.66 3.99 3.17
C LEU A 115 -9.46 3.56 4.64
N TRP A 116 -10.53 3.54 5.44
CA TRP A 116 -10.49 3.00 6.80
C TRP A 116 -10.11 1.52 6.85
N ASN A 117 -10.60 0.71 5.91
CA ASN A 117 -10.19 -0.69 5.78
C ASN A 117 -8.74 -0.83 5.27
N GLY A 118 -8.28 0.12 4.45
CA GLY A 118 -6.89 0.19 3.98
C GLY A 118 -5.86 0.35 5.10
N LEU A 119 -6.23 0.99 6.22
CA LEU A 119 -5.34 1.19 7.38
C LEU A 119 -4.96 -0.10 8.11
N TYR A 120 -5.88 -1.07 8.14
CA TYR A 120 -5.68 -2.35 8.85
C TYR A 120 -4.90 -3.37 8.02
N THR A 121 -4.77 -3.14 6.72
CA THR A 121 -4.16 -4.08 5.78
C THR A 121 -2.65 -3.81 5.65
N ALA A 122 -1.83 -4.87 5.70
CA ALA A 122 -0.38 -4.80 5.48
C ALA A 122 0.06 -5.18 4.05
N GLU A 123 -0.89 -5.55 3.19
CA GLU A 123 -0.59 -5.93 1.81
C GLU A 123 -0.25 -4.71 0.96
N LYS A 124 0.98 -4.68 0.44
CA LYS A 124 1.49 -3.61 -0.43
C LYS A 124 0.60 -3.33 -1.64
N VAL A 125 0.00 -4.38 -2.20
CA VAL A 125 -0.87 -4.27 -3.38
C VAL A 125 -2.13 -3.47 -3.03
N ILE A 126 -2.78 -3.79 -1.90
CA ILE A 126 -3.99 -3.10 -1.45
C ILE A 126 -3.69 -1.63 -1.19
N ILE A 127 -2.58 -1.32 -0.50
CA ILE A 127 -2.14 0.06 -0.24
C ILE A 127 -1.87 0.83 -1.54
N GLN A 128 -1.28 0.18 -2.54
CA GLN A 128 -1.01 0.79 -3.84
C GLN A 128 -2.32 1.11 -4.60
N TRP A 129 -3.29 0.20 -4.58
CA TRP A 129 -4.60 0.43 -5.19
C TRP A 129 -5.38 1.53 -4.47
N THR A 130 -5.34 1.60 -3.14
CA THR A 130 -6.01 2.67 -2.39
C THR A 130 -5.41 4.04 -2.68
N LEU A 131 -4.07 4.15 -2.76
CA LEU A 131 -3.40 5.39 -3.16
C LEU A 131 -3.72 5.78 -4.61
N LEU A 132 -3.84 4.79 -5.50
CA LEU A 132 -4.20 5.04 -6.90
C LEU A 132 -5.64 5.58 -7.01
N THR A 133 -6.58 5.02 -6.25
CA THR A 133 -7.95 5.53 -6.17
C THR A 133 -8.00 6.96 -5.65
N GLU A 134 -7.23 7.26 -4.59
CA GLU A 134 -7.13 8.60 -4.02
C GLU A 134 -6.52 9.60 -5.03
N ALA A 135 -5.42 9.23 -5.69
CA ALA A 135 -4.79 10.07 -6.71
C ALA A 135 -5.73 10.32 -7.91
N CYS A 136 -6.48 9.31 -8.32
CA CYS A 136 -7.48 9.43 -9.39
C CYS A 136 -8.60 10.39 -8.98
N TYR A 137 -9.11 10.27 -7.74
CA TYR A 137 -10.12 11.18 -7.22
C TYR A 137 -9.65 12.63 -7.24
N PHE A 138 -8.47 12.94 -6.68
CA PHE A 138 -7.95 14.31 -6.69
C PHE A 138 -7.64 14.82 -8.10
N GLY A 139 -7.16 13.96 -9.00
CA GLY A 139 -6.90 14.35 -10.39
C GLY A 139 -8.18 14.69 -11.17
N VAL A 140 -9.24 13.88 -11.03
CA VAL A 140 -10.54 14.15 -11.65
C VAL A 140 -11.18 15.38 -11.04
N GLN A 141 -11.15 15.50 -9.72
CA GLN A 141 -11.70 16.64 -8.99
C GLN A 141 -11.01 17.96 -9.42
N PHE A 142 -9.67 17.98 -9.49
CA PHE A 142 -8.90 19.13 -9.95
C PHE A 142 -9.26 19.52 -11.38
N LEU A 143 -9.42 18.54 -12.29
CA LEU A 143 -9.79 18.80 -13.68
C LEU A 143 -11.18 19.40 -13.77
N VAL A 144 -12.17 18.81 -13.09
CA VAL A 144 -13.56 19.29 -13.07
C VAL A 144 -13.65 20.69 -12.48
N THR A 145 -12.99 20.94 -11.34
CA THR A 145 -12.94 22.28 -10.72
C THR A 145 -12.26 23.30 -11.65
N SER A 146 -11.19 22.91 -12.34
CA SER A 146 -10.50 23.80 -13.28
C SER A 146 -11.38 24.18 -14.48
N VAL A 147 -12.06 23.21 -15.11
CA VAL A 147 -12.95 23.47 -16.26
C VAL A 147 -14.12 24.34 -15.85
N THR A 148 -14.76 24.03 -14.72
CA THR A 148 -15.91 24.82 -14.22
C THR A 148 -15.51 26.26 -13.86
N LEU A 149 -14.31 26.47 -13.32
CA LEU A 149 -13.80 27.81 -13.03
C LEU A 149 -13.52 28.62 -14.31
N LEU A 150 -13.02 27.96 -15.36
CA LEU A 150 -12.83 28.57 -16.68
C LEU A 150 -14.17 28.96 -17.33
N GLU A 151 -15.20 28.12 -17.18
CA GLU A 151 -16.54 28.39 -17.74
C GLU A 151 -17.26 29.52 -17.00
N MET A 152 -17.11 29.62 -15.68
CA MET A 152 -17.78 30.66 -14.89
C MET A 152 -17.09 32.03 -14.99
N GLY A 153 -15.79 32.07 -15.31
CA GLY A 153 -15.03 33.33 -15.47
C GLY A 153 -14.90 34.16 -14.19
N THR A 154 -15.42 33.67 -13.06
CA THR A 154 -15.37 34.30 -11.74
C THR A 154 -14.42 33.52 -10.84
N LEU A 155 -13.28 34.13 -10.52
CA LEU A 155 -12.30 33.56 -9.62
C LEU A 155 -12.67 33.89 -8.17
N SER A 156 -13.61 33.14 -7.57
CA SER A 156 -13.85 33.26 -6.13
C SER A 156 -12.60 32.79 -5.36
N ASN A 157 -12.26 33.51 -4.29
CA ASN A 157 -11.11 33.19 -3.44
C ASN A 157 -11.19 31.77 -2.87
N GLY A 158 -12.42 31.29 -2.59
CA GLY A 158 -12.67 29.94 -2.10
C GLY A 158 -12.32 28.86 -3.13
N ALA A 159 -12.69 29.07 -4.39
CA ALA A 159 -12.38 28.15 -5.48
C ALA A 159 -10.88 28.05 -5.77
N ILE A 160 -10.16 29.18 -5.70
CA ILE A 160 -8.69 29.20 -5.85
C ILE A 160 -8.02 28.43 -4.69
N LEU A 161 -8.46 28.67 -3.45
CA LEU A 161 -7.92 27.96 -2.29
C LEU A 161 -8.17 26.45 -2.40
N LEU A 162 -9.37 26.05 -2.79
CA LEU A 162 -9.72 24.64 -3.01
C LEU A 162 -8.81 24.01 -4.06
N LEU A 163 -8.61 24.66 -5.21
CA LEU A 163 -7.76 24.16 -6.29
C LEU A 163 -6.29 24.01 -5.86
N LEU A 164 -5.76 24.96 -5.07
CA LEU A 164 -4.42 24.86 -4.47
C LEU A 164 -4.31 23.69 -3.49
N THR A 165 -5.31 23.51 -2.62
CA THR A 165 -5.32 22.38 -1.68
C THR A 165 -5.39 21.05 -2.42
N GLU A 166 -6.25 20.92 -3.43
CA GLU A 166 -6.39 19.70 -4.24
C GLU A 166 -5.09 19.36 -4.97
N ALA A 167 -4.43 20.35 -5.57
CA ALA A 167 -3.13 20.16 -6.22
C ALA A 167 -2.07 19.67 -5.22
N PHE A 168 -2.05 20.22 -4.00
CA PHE A 168 -1.14 19.79 -2.95
C PHE A 168 -1.41 18.32 -2.54
N PHE A 169 -2.67 17.97 -2.24
CA PHE A 169 -3.04 16.59 -1.89
C PHE A 169 -2.72 15.60 -3.02
N PHE A 170 -2.95 15.98 -4.27
CA PHE A 170 -2.60 15.17 -5.44
C PHE A 170 -1.10 14.91 -5.53
N LEU A 171 -0.27 15.96 -5.41
CA LEU A 171 1.19 15.83 -5.48
C LEU A 171 1.75 14.97 -4.35
N VAL A 172 1.23 15.13 -3.13
CA VAL A 172 1.65 14.31 -1.98
C VAL A 172 1.28 12.85 -2.21
N THR A 173 0.05 12.57 -2.64
CA THR A 173 -0.40 11.19 -2.93
C THR A 173 0.43 10.54 -4.03
N LEU A 174 0.74 11.30 -5.11
CA LEU A 174 1.55 10.83 -6.21
C LEU A 174 3.01 10.59 -5.80
N SER A 175 3.55 11.41 -4.89
CA SER A 175 4.86 11.20 -4.32
C SER A 175 4.93 9.88 -3.53
N TYR A 176 3.96 9.61 -2.66
CA TYR A 176 3.88 8.37 -1.90
C TYR A 176 3.68 7.16 -2.82
N TYR A 177 2.87 7.28 -3.87
CA TYR A 177 2.70 6.25 -4.89
C TYR A 177 4.02 5.94 -5.60
N TYR A 178 4.76 6.97 -6.02
CA TYR A 178 6.07 6.81 -6.67
C TYR A 178 7.10 6.19 -5.73
N TYR A 179 7.15 6.61 -4.46
CA TYR A 179 8.04 6.03 -3.44
C TYR A 179 7.73 4.56 -3.20
N LEU A 180 6.45 4.17 -3.16
CA LEU A 180 6.03 2.77 -2.99
C LEU A 180 6.36 1.91 -4.23
N GLY A 181 6.29 2.51 -5.42
CA GLY A 181 6.61 1.89 -6.70
C GLY A 181 8.11 1.69 -6.97
N ARG A 182 9.00 2.49 -6.35
CA ARG A 182 10.45 2.26 -6.42
C ARG A 182 10.79 0.91 -5.79
N ARG A 183 11.09 -0.09 -6.62
CA ARG A 183 11.78 -1.30 -6.14
C ARG A 183 13.10 -0.86 -5.52
N SER A 184 13.36 -1.29 -4.28
CA SER A 184 14.69 -1.14 -3.68
C SER A 184 15.69 -1.72 -4.68
N LYS A 185 16.53 -0.87 -5.27
CA LYS A 185 17.70 -1.33 -6.02
C LYS A 185 18.44 -2.26 -5.05
N LYS A 186 18.55 -3.54 -5.40
CA LYS A 186 19.44 -4.45 -4.70
C LYS A 186 20.85 -3.88 -4.91
N ILE A 187 21.43 -3.34 -3.84
CA ILE A 187 22.88 -3.12 -3.72
C ILE A 187 23.45 -4.46 -3.27
#